data_AF-A0A6N7FIU4-F1
#
_entry.id   AF-A0A6N7FIU4-F1
#
_cell.length_a   1.000
_cell.length_b   1.000
_cell.length_c   1.000
_cell.angle_alpha   90.00
_cell.angle_beta   90.00
_cell.angle_gamma   90.00
#
_symmetry.space_group_name_H-M   'P 1'
#
loop_
_entity.id
_entity.type
_entity.pdbx_description
1 polymer ?
#
loop_
_entity_poly.entity_id
_entity_poly.type
_entity_poly.pdbx_seq_one_letter_code
_entity_poly.pdbx_strand_id
1 'polypeptide(L)'
;MFMTTPVPTRFSDDELALLDELVAAGVGDNRSAVVRRAVLLLADRVRRTRAGATIARSYRELPQSAEDDALALANAIAMTEAEPW
;
A
#
# COMPACT_ATOMS: atom_id res chain seq x y z
N MET A 1 -5.58 26.22 -8.02
CA MET A 1 -6.39 25.44 -8.99
C MET A 1 -5.67 24.12 -9.21
N PHE A 2 -6.24 22.98 -8.82
CA PHE A 2 -5.66 21.68 -9.17
C PHE A 2 -5.80 21.49 -10.68
N MET A 3 -4.71 21.69 -11.42
CA MET A 3 -4.68 21.47 -12.86
C MET A 3 -4.55 19.97 -13.12
N THR A 4 -5.51 19.40 -13.84
CA THR A 4 -5.44 18.02 -14.33
C THR A 4 -4.96 18.02 -15.77
N THR A 5 -3.93 17.22 -16.08
CA THR A 5 -3.45 17.03 -17.45
C THR A 5 -4.19 15.86 -18.09
N PRO A 6 -4.83 16.03 -19.26
CA PRO A 6 -5.42 14.91 -20.00
C PRO A 6 -4.35 13.92 -20.44
N VAL A 7 -4.61 12.63 -20.25
CA VAL A 7 -3.77 11.53 -20.73
C VAL A 7 -4.59 10.73 -21.73
N PRO A 8 -4.36 10.88 -23.06
CA PRO A 8 -5.08 10.09 -24.05
C PRO A 8 -4.64 8.62 -23.98
N THR A 9 -5.61 7.71 -23.95
CA THR A 9 -5.39 6.26 -23.89
C THR A 9 -6.51 5.56 -24.62
N ARG A 10 -6.19 4.44 -25.26
CA ARG A 10 -7.18 3.58 -25.94
C ARG A 10 -7.58 2.46 -24.99
N PHE A 11 -8.86 2.14 -25.00
CA PHE A 11 -9.45 1.01 -24.31
C PHE A 11 -10.15 0.12 -25.34
N SER A 12 -10.15 -1.18 -25.12
CA SER A 12 -11.02 -2.11 -25.86
C SER A 12 -12.47 -1.95 -25.44
N ASP A 13 -13.40 -2.49 -26.24
CA ASP A 13 -14.82 -2.49 -25.90
C ASP A 13 -15.09 -3.24 -24.58
N ASP A 14 -14.37 -4.35 -24.34
CA ASP A 14 -14.46 -5.12 -23.09
C ASP A 14 -13.98 -4.30 -21.88
N GLU A 15 -12.89 -3.54 -22.03
CA GLU A 15 -12.39 -2.68 -20.94
C GLU A 15 -13.36 -1.52 -20.66
N LEU A 16 -14.01 -0.98 -21.70
CA LEU A 16 -15.04 0.04 -21.53
C LEU A 16 -16.27 -0.52 -20.82
N ALA A 17 -16.70 -1.74 -21.16
CA ALA A 17 -17.80 -2.42 -20.47
C ALA A 17 -17.48 -2.64 -18.98
N LEU A 18 -16.25 -3.08 -18.66
CA LEU A 18 -15.81 -3.21 -17.28
C LEU A 18 -15.82 -1.86 -16.53
N LEU A 19 -15.37 -0.78 -17.16
CA LEU A 19 -15.44 0.56 -16.55
C LEU A 19 -16.89 0.99 -16.29
N ASP A 20 -17.81 0.66 -17.19
CA ASP A 20 -19.25 0.94 -17.00
C ASP A 20 -19.84 0.14 -15.84
N GLU A 21 -19.51 -1.14 -15.72
CA GLU A 21 -19.92 -1.97 -14.58
C GLU A 21 -19.44 -1.38 -13.25
N LEU A 22 -18.19 -0.92 -13.20
CA LEU A 22 -17.63 -0.29 -12.00
C LEU A 22 -18.31 1.04 -11.66
N VAL A 23 -18.69 1.83 -12.66
CA VAL A 23 -19.51 3.04 -12.46
C VAL A 23 -20.89 2.67 -11.93
N ALA A 24 -21.56 1.68 -12.53
CA ALA A 24 -22.87 1.20 -12.10
C ALA A 24 -22.85 0.65 -10.66
N ALA A 25 -21.73 0.03 -10.26
CA ALA A 25 -21.49 -0.43 -8.89
C ALA A 25 -21.13 0.70 -7.90
N GLY A 26 -21.08 1.96 -8.34
CA GLY A 26 -20.80 3.13 -7.49
C GLY A 26 -19.32 3.31 -7.12
N VAL A 27 -18.39 2.67 -7.84
CA VAL A 27 -16.94 2.80 -7.56
C VAL A 27 -16.43 4.21 -7.86
N GLY A 28 -17.05 4.90 -8.83
CA GLY A 28 -16.87 6.32 -9.12
C GLY A 28 -17.97 6.86 -10.03
N ASP A 29 -18.13 8.19 -10.05
CA ASP A 29 -19.25 8.86 -10.74
C ASP A 29 -19.20 8.77 -12.27
N ASN A 30 -18.03 8.43 -12.84
CA ASN A 30 -17.82 8.22 -14.27
C ASN A 30 -16.53 7.41 -14.52
N ARG A 31 -16.34 6.99 -15.77
CA ARG A 31 -15.15 6.21 -16.20
C ARG A 31 -13.84 6.87 -15.80
N SER A 32 -13.70 8.18 -15.98
CA SER A 32 -12.47 8.89 -15.61
C SER A 32 -12.22 8.90 -14.10
N ALA A 33 -13.28 8.98 -13.28
CA ALA A 33 -13.17 8.86 -11.82
C ALA A 33 -12.71 7.46 -11.42
N VAL A 34 -13.26 6.41 -12.04
CA VAL A 34 -12.84 5.02 -11.86
C VAL A 34 -11.37 4.84 -12.25
N VAL A 35 -10.95 5.32 -13.42
CA VAL A 35 -9.54 5.24 -13.88
C VAL A 35 -8.61 5.95 -12.92
N ARG A 36 -8.93 7.17 -12.47
CA ARG A 36 -8.11 7.89 -11.47
C ARG A 36 -7.98 7.09 -10.18
N ARG A 37 -9.08 6.53 -9.69
CA ARG A 37 -9.08 5.69 -8.48
C ARG A 37 -8.23 4.44 -8.67
N ALA A 38 -8.34 3.76 -9.81
CA ALA A 38 -7.54 2.58 -10.13
C ALA A 38 -6.04 2.90 -10.14
N VAL A 39 -5.63 4.03 -10.72
CA VAL A 39 -4.22 4.48 -10.72
C VAL A 39 -3.71 4.68 -9.29
N LEU A 40 -4.50 5.30 -8.41
CA LEU A 40 -4.11 5.50 -7.01
C LEU A 40 -3.98 4.18 -6.25
N LEU A 41 -4.91 3.24 -6.47
CA LEU A 41 -4.86 1.90 -5.88
C LEU A 41 -3.63 1.11 -6.35
N LEU A 42 -3.32 1.17 -7.65
CA LEU A 42 -2.13 0.55 -8.22
C LEU A 42 -0.85 1.16 -7.64
N ALA A 43 -0.78 2.49 -7.54
CA ALA A 43 0.36 3.18 -6.96
C ALA A 43 0.59 2.77 -5.49
N ASP A 44 -0.49 2.68 -4.70
CA ASP A 44 -0.39 2.21 -3.31
C ASP A 44 0.07 0.75 -3.21
N ARG A 45 -0.48 -0.13 -4.06
CA ARG A 45 -0.07 -1.53 -4.11
C ARG A 45 1.42 -1.66 -4.44
N VAL A 46 1.91 -0.95 -5.45
CA VAL A 46 3.33 -0.96 -5.84
C VAL A 46 4.22 -0.45 -4.69
N ARG A 47 3.82 0.64 -4.03
CA ARG A 47 4.53 1.18 -2.87
C ARG A 47 4.63 0.16 -1.73
N ARG A 48 3.52 -0.49 -1.38
CA ARG A 48 3.50 -1.52 -0.33
C ARG A 48 4.37 -2.73 -0.69
N THR A 49 4.32 -3.19 -1.93
CA THR A 49 5.17 -4.29 -2.40
C THR A 49 6.65 -3.93 -2.30
N ARG A 50 7.04 -2.70 -2.70
CA ARG A 50 8.43 -2.23 -2.57
C ARG A 50 8.88 -2.14 -1.11
N ALA A 51 8.04 -1.58 -0.24
CA ALA A 51 8.34 -1.51 1.19
C ALA A 51 8.54 -2.90 1.79
N GLY A 52 7.64 -3.85 1.52
CA GLY A 52 7.76 -5.23 1.98
C GLY A 52 9.04 -5.91 1.47
N ALA A 53 9.40 -5.68 0.21
CA ALA A 53 10.66 -6.21 -0.35
C ALA A 53 11.90 -5.63 0.35
N THR A 54 11.89 -4.33 0.67
CA THR A 54 12.98 -3.69 1.43
C THR A 54 13.09 -4.28 2.83
N ILE A 55 11.98 -4.45 3.54
CA ILE A 55 11.95 -5.05 4.89
C ILE A 55 12.46 -6.51 4.85
N ALA A 56 11.97 -7.32 3.91
CA ALA A 56 12.44 -8.71 3.78
C ALA A 56 13.91 -8.81 3.37
N ARG A 57 14.45 -7.79 2.67
CA ARG A 57 15.88 -7.71 2.36
C ARG A 57 16.70 -7.31 3.58
N SER A 58 16.24 -6.36 4.40
CA SER A 58 16.99 -5.93 5.59
C SER A 58 17.21 -7.07 6.59
N TYR A 59 16.22 -7.95 6.80
CA TYR A 59 16.40 -9.13 7.64
C TYR A 59 17.49 -10.10 7.15
N ARG A 60 17.81 -10.09 5.86
CA ARG A 60 18.87 -10.92 5.27
C ARG A 60 20.24 -10.22 5.29
N GLU A 61 20.26 -8.92 5.02
CA GLU A 61 21.50 -8.13 4.95
C GLU A 61 22.04 -7.76 6.33
N LEU A 62 21.15 -7.51 7.28
CA LEU A 62 21.47 -7.19 8.66
C LEU A 62 20.64 -8.12 9.58
N PRO A 63 21.06 -9.39 9.71
CA PRO A 63 20.40 -10.31 10.63
C PRO A 63 20.41 -9.74 12.06
N GLN A 64 19.32 -9.94 12.77
CA GLN A 64 19.22 -9.57 14.18
C GLN A 64 20.30 -10.28 14.99
N SER A 65 21.00 -9.53 15.83
CA SER A 65 22.07 -10.05 16.67
C SER A 65 21.54 -10.57 18.00
N ALA A 66 22.34 -11.39 18.69
CA ALA A 66 22.02 -11.82 20.05
C ALA A 66 21.92 -10.64 21.04
N GLU A 67 22.62 -9.53 20.76
CA GLU A 67 22.53 -8.31 21.57
C GLU A 67 21.18 -7.60 21.37
N ASP A 68 20.68 -7.55 20.13
CA ASP A 68 19.35 -7.04 19.83
C ASP A 68 18.26 -7.85 20.54
N ASP A 69 18.41 -9.18 20.59
CA ASP A 69 17.49 -10.07 21.31
C ASP A 69 17.53 -9.83 22.82
N ALA A 70 18.72 -9.68 23.39
CA ALA A 70 18.88 -9.37 24.81
C ALA A 70 18.25 -8.02 25.17
N LEU A 71 18.44 -7.00 24.33
CA LEU A 71 17.83 -5.69 24.49
C LEU A 71 16.31 -5.75 24.38
N ALA A 72 15.77 -6.49 23.39
CA ALA A 72 14.34 -6.67 23.22
C ALA A 72 13.69 -7.36 24.44
N LEU A 73 14.34 -8.38 25.00
CA LEU A 73 13.88 -9.05 26.21
C LEU A 73 13.89 -8.13 27.43
N ALA A 74 14.97 -7.37 27.63
CA ALA A 74 15.07 -6.41 28.73
C ALA A 74 13.95 -5.36 28.67
N ASN A 75 13.68 -4.83 27.47
CA ASN A 75 12.58 -3.89 27.25
C ASN A 75 11.21 -4.51 27.54
N ALA A 76 10.97 -5.76 27.12
CA ALA A 76 9.72 -6.45 27.40
C ALA A 76 9.47 -6.65 28.90
N ILE A 77 10.52 -6.98 29.66
CA ILE A 77 10.46 -7.08 31.13
C ILE A 77 10.15 -5.71 31.73
N ALA A 78 10.89 -4.66 31.35
CA ALA A 78 10.69 -3.32 31.88
C ALA A 78 9.28 -2.77 31.59
N MET A 79 8.73 -3.03 30.40
CA MET A 79 7.34 -2.66 30.07
C MET A 79 6.32 -3.39 30.94
N THR A 80 6.58 -4.67 31.24
CA THR A 80 5.70 -5.48 32.08
C THR A 80 5.71 -4.97 33.54
N GLU A 81 6.90 -4.65 34.06
CA GLU A 81 7.09 -4.12 35.43
C GLU A 81 6.58 -2.68 35.62
N ALA A 82 6.49 -1.89 34.54
CA ALA A 82 6.02 -0.51 34.58
C ALA A 82 4.49 -0.37 34.71
N GLU A 83 3.74 -1.43 34.42
CA GLU A 83 2.29 -1.43 34.50
C GLU A 83 1.82 -1.73 35.95
N PRO A 84 0.79 -1.05 36.47
CA PRO A 84 0.45 -1.03 37.90
C PRO A 84 -0.47 -2.20 38.35
N TRP A 85 -0.39 -3.34 37.67
CA TRP A 85 -1.27 -4.49 37.90
C TRP A 85 -0.94 -5.27 39.18
#